data_AF-A0A023BAB8-F1
#
_entry.id   AF-A0A023BAB8-F1
#
_cell.length_a   1.000
_cell.length_b   1.000
_cell.length_c   1.000
_cell.angle_alpha   90.00
_cell.angle_beta   90.00
_cell.angle_gamma   90.00
#
_symmetry.space_group_name_H-M   'P 1'
#
loop_
_entity.id
_entity.type
_entity.pdbx_description
1 polymer ?
#
loop_
_entity_poly.entity_id
_entity_poly.type
_entity_poly.pdbx_seq_one_letter_code
_entity_poly.pdbx_strand_id
1 'polypeptide(L)'
;MSHVSGCDGEASLEPSGYRVVNLSTAANVHGLHVLVDYIVEVNGQPVDGSLPLGVLLAGTKGPTAEVMIYNLIENSVRSVGIIRNPMGQFSLGATVRYEYIQEAVENAVKVISVKKDYPGDEAGLVAGDDYLIALGSGETLNGTAPLYKAVQALDPSKLEGVSVYAFSVRESTVRRVELIPRMEPNNRYVLGIELEETSLPLEEIKGQSSTVQPWQLLQSKREIGTQTEELSSQLFQYVMSTNC
;
A
#
# COMPACT_ATOMS: atom_id res chain seq x y z
N MET A 1 -43.78 -4.51 24.91
CA MET A 1 -43.17 -5.19 23.75
C MET A 1 -42.08 -4.29 23.23
N SER A 2 -40.87 -4.43 23.77
CA SER A 2 -39.68 -3.69 23.38
C SER A 2 -39.01 -4.43 22.23
N HIS A 3 -39.03 -3.83 21.04
CA HIS A 3 -38.18 -4.27 19.94
C HIS A 3 -36.72 -3.96 20.30
N VAL A 4 -35.95 -5.01 20.57
CA VAL A 4 -34.49 -4.95 20.53
C VAL A 4 -34.12 -5.04 19.05
N SER A 5 -33.68 -3.93 18.49
CA SER A 5 -33.00 -3.91 17.19
C SER A 5 -31.58 -4.42 17.45
N GLY A 6 -31.29 -5.64 17.00
CA GLY A 6 -29.94 -6.17 16.96
C GLY A 6 -29.10 -5.33 16.00
N CYS A 7 -28.11 -4.64 16.55
CA CYS A 7 -27.00 -4.10 15.78
C CYS A 7 -25.91 -5.17 15.76
N ASP A 8 -26.08 -6.20 14.94
CA ASP A 8 -24.97 -7.07 14.55
C ASP A 8 -24.20 -6.33 13.46
N GLY A 9 -23.36 -5.39 13.89
CA GLY A 9 -22.32 -4.84 13.04
C GLY A 9 -21.20 -5.86 12.97
N GLU A 10 -21.26 -6.79 12.02
CA GLU A 10 -20.04 -7.46 11.56
C GLU A 10 -19.09 -6.36 11.08
N ALA A 11 -18.12 -6.01 11.91
CA ALA A 11 -17.00 -5.18 11.49
C ALA A 11 -16.23 -6.01 10.47
N SER A 12 -16.58 -5.88 9.19
CA SER A 12 -15.76 -6.41 8.11
C SER A 12 -14.38 -5.77 8.26
N LEU A 13 -13.41 -6.51 8.77
CA LEU A 13 -12.05 -6.02 8.96
C LEU A 13 -11.46 -5.75 7.57
N GLU A 14 -11.53 -4.51 7.10
CA GLU A 14 -11.01 -4.15 5.79
C GLU A 14 -9.55 -4.62 5.63
N PRO A 15 -9.20 -5.24 4.49
CA PRO A 15 -7.87 -5.79 4.28
C PRO A 15 -6.83 -4.66 4.40
N SER A 16 -5.83 -4.87 5.25
CA SER A 16 -4.93 -3.80 5.71
C SER A 16 -3.55 -4.33 6.06
N GLY A 17 -2.54 -3.47 5.96
CA GLY A 17 -1.16 -3.81 6.29
C GLY A 17 -0.20 -2.63 6.16
N TYR A 18 1.06 -2.86 6.49
CA TYR A 18 2.13 -1.89 6.27
C TYR A 18 2.56 -1.91 4.81
N ARG A 19 2.04 -0.98 4.00
CA ARG A 19 2.43 -0.77 2.61
C ARG A 19 3.88 -0.32 2.53
N VAL A 20 4.65 -0.90 1.61
CA VAL A 20 6.00 -0.46 1.27
C VAL A 20 5.90 0.84 0.47
N VAL A 21 6.39 1.95 1.01
CA VAL A 21 6.25 3.28 0.39
C VAL A 21 7.51 3.66 -0.38
N ASN A 22 8.68 3.29 0.15
CA ASN A 22 9.97 3.58 -0.49
C ASN A 22 11.00 2.54 -0.04
N LEU A 23 11.99 2.29 -0.89
CA LEU A 23 13.12 1.43 -0.56
C LEU A 23 14.37 2.29 -0.34
N SER A 24 15.10 1.97 0.71
CA SER A 24 16.46 2.48 0.86
C SER A 24 17.36 1.90 -0.23
N THR A 25 18.44 2.61 -0.57
CA THR A 25 19.48 2.12 -1.50
C THR A 25 20.34 1.00 -0.90
N ALA A 26 20.03 0.53 0.32
CA ALA A 26 20.76 -0.55 0.96
C ALA A 26 20.46 -1.90 0.29
N ALA A 27 21.45 -2.80 0.25
CA ALA A 27 21.36 -4.10 -0.43
C ALA A 27 20.31 -5.07 0.16
N ASN A 28 19.70 -4.75 1.31
CA ASN A 28 18.75 -5.62 2.02
C ASN A 28 17.31 -5.10 1.91
N VAL A 29 16.79 -5.04 0.69
CA VAL A 29 15.37 -4.73 0.44
C VAL A 29 14.50 -5.99 0.35
N HIS A 30 15.05 -7.18 0.63
CA HIS A 30 14.30 -8.44 0.75
C HIS A 30 13.33 -8.78 -0.39
N GLY A 31 13.60 -8.29 -1.61
CA GLY A 31 12.69 -8.45 -2.75
C GLY A 31 11.35 -7.73 -2.57
N LEU A 32 11.33 -6.64 -1.80
CA LEU A 32 10.16 -5.79 -1.62
C LEU A 32 9.92 -4.93 -2.87
N HIS A 33 8.65 -4.71 -3.18
CA HIS A 33 8.16 -3.92 -4.29
C HIS A 33 7.37 -2.72 -3.77
N VAL A 34 7.80 -1.53 -4.20
CA VAL A 34 7.21 -0.26 -3.79
C VAL A 34 5.74 -0.18 -4.20
N LEU A 35 4.91 0.26 -3.26
CA LEU A 35 3.47 0.53 -3.36
C LEU A 35 2.56 -0.66 -3.67
N VAL A 36 3.11 -1.84 -3.92
CA VAL A 36 2.34 -3.05 -4.21
C VAL A 36 2.52 -4.14 -3.17
N ASP A 37 3.59 -4.08 -2.38
CA ASP A 37 3.75 -4.98 -1.23
C ASP A 37 3.18 -4.38 0.06
N TYR A 38 2.51 -5.24 0.82
CA TYR A 38 1.98 -4.98 2.14
C TYR A 38 2.51 -6.03 3.11
N ILE A 39 3.12 -5.60 4.20
CA ILE A 39 3.44 -6.49 5.33
C ILE A 39 2.15 -6.66 6.14
N VAL A 40 1.67 -7.90 6.20
CA VAL A 40 0.34 -8.26 6.74
C VAL A 40 0.41 -9.12 8.00
N GLU A 41 1.53 -9.80 8.24
CA GLU A 41 1.81 -10.52 9.49
C GLU A 41 3.29 -10.36 9.90
N VAL A 42 3.56 -10.39 11.21
CA VAL A 42 4.90 -10.48 11.81
C VAL A 42 4.92 -11.64 12.82
N ASN A 43 5.81 -12.62 12.62
CA ASN A 43 5.93 -13.86 13.40
C ASN A 43 4.58 -14.59 13.61
N GLY A 44 3.79 -14.68 12.53
CA GLY A 44 2.47 -15.33 12.54
C GLY A 44 1.37 -14.51 13.22
N GLN A 45 1.64 -13.28 13.66
CA GLN A 45 0.63 -12.37 14.20
C GLN A 45 0.23 -11.35 13.12
N PRO A 46 -1.07 -11.25 12.77
CA PRO A 46 -1.55 -10.24 11.85
C PRO A 46 -1.28 -8.83 12.38
N VAL A 47 -0.89 -7.92 11.48
CA VAL A 47 -0.72 -6.51 11.84
C VAL A 47 -2.05 -5.78 11.78
N ASP A 48 -2.30 -4.87 12.71
CA ASP A 48 -3.57 -4.13 12.84
C ASP A 48 -3.38 -2.60 12.87
N GLY A 49 -2.13 -2.13 12.76
CA GLY A 49 -1.80 -0.71 12.79
C GLY A 49 -1.63 -0.13 14.20
N SER A 50 -1.88 -0.90 15.26
CA SER A 50 -1.79 -0.44 16.65
C SER A 50 -0.39 -0.03 17.09
N LEU A 51 0.65 -0.66 16.51
CA LEU A 51 2.06 -0.40 16.82
C LEU A 51 2.87 -0.23 15.54
N PRO A 52 3.75 0.78 15.42
CA PRO A 52 4.64 0.90 14.27
C PRO A 52 5.41 -0.39 13.99
N LEU A 53 5.60 -0.76 12.71
CA LEU A 53 6.27 -2.01 12.32
C LEU A 53 7.64 -2.20 12.99
N GLY A 54 8.42 -1.12 13.16
CA GLY A 54 9.71 -1.18 13.84
C GLY A 54 9.63 -1.67 15.30
N VAL A 55 8.54 -1.35 16.00
CA VAL A 55 8.28 -1.82 17.37
C VAL A 55 7.94 -3.30 17.37
N LEU A 56 7.09 -3.74 16.43
CA LEU A 56 6.74 -5.17 16.26
C LEU A 56 7.99 -6.00 15.99
N LEU A 57 8.85 -5.55 15.09
CA LEU A 57 10.12 -6.21 14.78
C LEU A 57 11.06 -6.23 15.99
N ALA A 58 11.20 -5.11 16.72
CA ALA A 58 12.05 -5.03 17.91
C ALA A 58 11.65 -6.04 19.00
N GLY A 59 10.34 -6.33 19.13
CA GLY A 59 9.79 -7.32 20.07
C GLY A 59 10.06 -8.78 19.69
N THR A 60 10.56 -9.06 18.49
CA THR A 60 10.83 -10.43 18.03
C THR A 60 11.96 -11.07 18.82
N LYS A 61 11.78 -12.31 19.27
CA LYS A 61 12.84 -13.10 19.90
C LYS A 61 13.67 -13.82 18.85
N GLY A 62 14.99 -13.89 19.05
CA GLY A 62 15.90 -14.61 18.16
C GLY A 62 16.52 -13.77 17.04
N PRO A 63 17.27 -14.42 16.14
CA PRO A 63 18.09 -13.75 15.13
C PRO A 63 17.31 -13.30 13.88
N THR A 64 16.10 -13.84 13.66
CA THR A 64 15.28 -13.62 12.46
C THR A 64 13.85 -13.29 12.87
N ALA A 65 13.24 -12.31 12.19
CA ALA A 65 11.81 -12.05 12.24
C ALA A 65 11.17 -12.52 10.94
N GLU A 66 10.12 -13.33 11.05
CA GLU A 66 9.35 -13.76 9.90
C GLU A 66 8.27 -12.72 9.58
N VAL A 67 8.22 -12.24 8.35
CA VAL A 67 7.16 -11.32 7.90
C VAL A 67 6.41 -11.93 6.73
N MET A 68 5.10 -11.81 6.75
CA MET A 68 4.25 -12.20 5.64
C MET A 68 3.94 -10.98 4.79
N ILE A 69 4.19 -11.09 3.49
CA ILE A 69 4.01 -10.00 2.53
C ILE A 69 2.94 -10.41 1.53
N TYR A 70 1.91 -9.58 1.41
CA TYR A 70 0.92 -9.65 0.34
C TYR A 70 1.32 -8.72 -0.79
N ASN A 71 1.39 -9.23 -2.02
CA ASN A 71 1.60 -8.44 -3.22
C ASN A 71 0.26 -8.18 -3.93
N LEU A 72 -0.08 -6.90 -4.11
CA LEU A 72 -1.35 -6.43 -4.66
C LEU A 72 -1.55 -6.84 -6.12
N ILE A 73 -0.49 -6.75 -6.92
CA ILE A 73 -0.55 -6.97 -8.38
C ILE A 73 -0.54 -8.46 -8.68
N GLU A 74 0.40 -9.20 -8.09
CA GLU A 74 0.52 -10.66 -8.25
C GLU A 74 -0.60 -11.41 -7.53
N ASN A 75 -1.32 -10.76 -6.62
CA ASN A 75 -2.31 -11.38 -5.74
C ASN A 75 -1.73 -12.60 -5.01
N SER A 76 -0.52 -12.45 -4.48
CA SER A 76 0.27 -13.53 -3.91
C SER A 76 0.67 -13.19 -2.49
N VAL A 77 0.96 -14.21 -1.69
CA VAL A 77 1.50 -14.05 -0.34
C VAL A 77 2.82 -14.80 -0.25
N ARG A 78 3.84 -14.18 0.33
CA ARG A 78 5.15 -14.79 0.55
C ARG A 78 5.67 -14.51 1.95
N SER A 79 6.44 -15.46 2.49
CA SER A 79 7.15 -15.30 3.76
C SER A 79 8.57 -14.84 3.51
N VAL A 80 9.04 -13.87 4.29
CA VAL A 80 10.39 -13.31 4.24
C VAL A 80 10.99 -13.30 5.64
N GLY A 81 12.20 -13.83 5.77
CA GLY A 81 13.00 -13.71 6.99
C GLY A 81 13.83 -12.43 6.99
N ILE A 82 13.60 -11.54 7.95
CA ILE A 82 14.42 -10.36 8.20
C ILE A 82 15.45 -10.72 9.26
N ILE A 83 16.73 -10.60 8.94
CA ILE A 83 17.83 -10.96 9.84
C ILE A 83 18.30 -9.70 10.59
N ARG A 84 18.59 -9.83 11.90
CA ARG A 84 19.18 -8.73 12.67
C ARG A 84 20.54 -8.32 12.07
N ASN A 85 20.76 -7.02 11.96
CA ASN A 85 22.07 -6.47 11.63
C ASN A 85 23.07 -6.71 12.80
N PRO A 86 24.38 -6.48 12.61
CA PRO A 86 25.38 -6.64 13.66
C PRO A 86 25.14 -5.77 14.92
N MET A 87 24.33 -4.71 14.82
CA MET A 87 23.92 -3.87 15.95
C MET A 87 22.70 -4.45 16.69
N GLY A 88 22.26 -5.66 16.31
CA GLY A 88 21.12 -6.35 16.92
C GLY A 88 19.77 -5.79 16.49
N GLN A 89 19.67 -4.98 15.44
CA GLN A 89 18.42 -4.37 14.99
C GLN A 89 17.90 -5.05 13.72
N PHE A 90 16.57 -5.22 13.63
CA PHE A 90 15.95 -5.54 12.34
C PHE A 90 15.88 -4.29 11.48
N SER A 91 16.30 -4.41 10.23
CA SER A 91 16.11 -3.37 9.23
C SER A 91 15.47 -3.98 8.00
N LEU A 92 14.34 -3.43 7.60
CA LEU A 92 13.63 -3.82 6.37
C LEU A 92 14.27 -3.19 5.12
N GLY A 93 15.09 -2.14 5.32
CA GLY A 93 15.57 -1.31 4.22
C GLY A 93 14.44 -0.59 3.48
N ALA A 94 13.29 -0.37 4.12
CA ALA A 94 12.12 0.25 3.50
C ALA A 94 11.40 1.19 4.47
N THR A 95 10.82 2.25 3.91
CA THR A 95 9.82 3.08 4.58
C THR A 95 8.45 2.44 4.36
N VAL A 96 7.70 2.27 5.42
CA VAL A 96 6.36 1.68 5.37
C VAL A 96 5.31 2.59 6.00
N ARG A 97 4.06 2.43 5.59
CA ARG A 97 2.90 3.13 6.17
C ARG A 97 1.74 2.15 6.30
N TYR A 98 1.03 2.19 7.44
CA TYR A 98 -0.16 1.37 7.62
C TYR A 98 -1.31 1.96 6.80
N GLU A 99 -1.91 1.15 5.94
CA GLU A 99 -3.01 1.55 5.06
C GLU A 99 -3.98 0.40 4.83
N TYR A 100 -5.20 0.75 4.41
CA TYR A 100 -6.12 -0.22 3.83
C TYR A 100 -5.68 -0.53 2.39
N ILE A 101 -5.71 -1.82 2.06
CA ILE A 101 -5.34 -2.31 0.72
C ILE A 101 -6.34 -1.78 -0.31
N GLN A 102 -7.63 -1.73 0.06
CA GLN A 102 -8.70 -1.27 -0.83
C GLN A 102 -8.52 0.18 -1.27
N GLU A 103 -8.10 1.07 -0.37
CA GLU A 103 -7.83 2.47 -0.71
C GLU A 103 -6.77 2.60 -1.81
N ALA A 104 -5.75 1.75 -1.84
CA ALA A 104 -4.74 1.78 -2.89
C ALA A 104 -5.24 1.27 -4.25
N VAL A 105 -6.29 0.44 -4.24
CA VAL A 105 -6.95 -0.06 -5.46
C VAL A 105 -7.87 0.99 -6.03
N GLU A 106 -8.65 1.68 -5.19
CA GLU A 106 -9.69 2.61 -5.61
C GLU A 106 -9.17 3.99 -6.00
N ASN A 107 -8.01 4.39 -5.49
CA ASN A 107 -7.43 5.72 -5.70
C ASN A 107 -6.31 5.70 -6.75
N ALA A 108 -6.62 5.22 -7.96
CA ALA A 108 -5.70 5.29 -9.10
C ALA A 108 -6.14 6.36 -10.10
N VAL A 109 -5.18 6.81 -10.92
CA VAL A 109 -5.44 7.80 -11.95
C VAL A 109 -4.89 7.29 -13.28
N LYS A 110 -5.77 6.92 -14.20
CA LYS A 110 -5.40 6.39 -15.51
C LYS A 110 -4.90 7.50 -16.43
N VAL A 111 -3.81 7.23 -17.14
CA VAL A 111 -3.32 8.09 -18.22
C VAL A 111 -4.14 7.79 -19.48
N ILE A 112 -5.00 8.72 -19.88
CA ILE A 112 -5.93 8.56 -21.02
C ILE A 112 -5.26 8.94 -22.34
N SER A 113 -4.54 10.05 -22.34
CA SER A 113 -3.82 10.52 -23.52
C SER A 113 -2.52 11.19 -23.11
N VAL A 114 -1.52 11.09 -23.99
CA VAL A 114 -0.20 11.71 -23.83
C VAL A 114 0.13 12.44 -25.11
N LYS A 115 0.39 13.75 -25.00
CA LYS A 115 0.75 14.60 -26.13
C LYS A 115 2.24 14.43 -26.43
N LYS A 116 2.57 14.19 -27.69
CA LYS A 116 3.95 14.06 -28.16
C LYS A 116 4.78 15.32 -27.88
N ASP A 117 6.05 15.14 -27.50
CA ASP A 117 7.03 16.21 -27.22
C ASP A 117 6.61 17.14 -26.05
N TYR A 118 5.76 16.64 -25.15
CA TYR A 118 5.35 17.30 -23.91
C TYR A 118 5.87 16.51 -22.70
N PRO A 119 5.86 17.11 -21.49
CA PRO A 119 6.46 16.50 -20.30
C PRO A 119 6.02 15.06 -19.98
N GLY A 120 4.76 14.71 -20.23
CA GLY A 120 4.28 13.33 -20.05
C GLY A 120 4.92 12.32 -21.00
N ASP A 121 5.12 12.71 -22.26
CA ASP A 121 5.80 11.90 -23.29
C ASP A 121 7.29 11.79 -22.99
N GLU A 122 7.93 12.92 -22.64
CA GLU A 122 9.33 12.99 -22.24
C GLU A 122 9.64 12.14 -20.99
N ALA A 123 8.67 12.05 -20.07
CA ALA A 123 8.75 11.21 -18.89
C ALA A 123 8.43 9.72 -19.18
N GLY A 124 8.03 9.38 -20.40
CA GLY A 124 7.75 8.02 -20.84
C GLY A 124 6.43 7.46 -20.30
N LEU A 125 5.42 8.30 -20.07
CA LEU A 125 4.07 7.84 -19.78
C LEU A 125 3.42 7.31 -21.05
N VAL A 126 2.65 6.23 -20.91
CA VAL A 126 1.97 5.53 -21.99
C VAL A 126 0.47 5.59 -21.75
N ALA A 127 -0.23 6.25 -22.67
CA ALA A 127 -1.68 6.32 -22.68
C ALA A 127 -2.32 4.91 -22.72
N GLY A 128 -3.35 4.70 -21.91
CA GLY A 128 -4.08 3.43 -21.80
C GLY A 128 -3.40 2.38 -20.91
N ASP A 129 -2.06 2.36 -20.86
CA ASP A 129 -1.27 1.36 -20.13
C ASP A 129 -0.90 1.80 -18.70
N ASP A 130 -0.68 3.10 -18.49
CA ASP A 130 -0.17 3.62 -17.21
C ASP A 130 -1.26 4.16 -16.28
N TYR A 131 -1.10 3.85 -15.00
CA TYR A 131 -1.93 4.30 -13.89
C TYR A 131 -1.03 4.97 -12.84
N LEU A 132 -1.26 6.25 -12.57
CA LEU A 132 -0.60 6.95 -11.49
C LEU A 132 -1.24 6.53 -10.17
N ILE A 133 -0.43 6.08 -9.22
CA ILE A 133 -0.92 5.51 -7.95
C ILE A 133 -0.46 6.28 -6.70
N ALA A 134 0.63 7.04 -6.82
CA ALA A 134 1.14 7.86 -5.72
C ALA A 134 2.04 8.99 -6.24
N LEU A 135 2.22 10.03 -5.42
CA LEU A 135 3.33 10.97 -5.56
C LEU A 135 4.65 10.31 -5.17
N GLY A 136 5.79 10.88 -5.57
CA GLY A 136 7.12 10.35 -5.25
C GLY A 136 7.49 10.46 -3.77
N SER A 137 6.76 11.26 -2.99
CA SER A 137 6.76 11.22 -1.51
C SER A 137 6.16 9.92 -0.97
N GLY A 138 5.44 9.19 -1.82
CA GLY A 138 4.70 7.99 -1.51
C GLY A 138 3.28 8.23 -1.01
N GLU A 139 2.77 9.46 -1.08
CA GLU A 139 1.36 9.79 -0.81
C GLU A 139 0.45 9.24 -1.92
N THR A 140 -0.59 8.49 -1.56
CA THR A 140 -1.56 7.93 -2.52
C THR A 140 -2.26 9.05 -3.29
N LEU A 141 -2.45 8.85 -4.60
CA LEU A 141 -3.18 9.80 -5.44
C LEU A 141 -4.68 9.62 -5.27
N ASN A 142 -5.29 10.31 -4.30
CA ASN A 142 -6.75 10.42 -4.23
C ASN A 142 -7.24 11.39 -5.32
N GLY A 143 -7.41 10.87 -6.52
CA GLY A 143 -7.77 11.63 -7.71
C GLY A 143 -6.62 12.45 -8.31
N THR A 144 -6.97 13.36 -9.21
CA THR A 144 -5.98 14.16 -9.96
C THR A 144 -5.47 15.39 -9.19
N ALA A 145 -6.23 15.85 -8.19
CA ALA A 145 -5.94 17.09 -7.47
C ALA A 145 -4.57 17.12 -6.76
N PRO A 146 -4.10 16.05 -6.07
CA PRO A 146 -2.79 16.06 -5.42
C PRO A 146 -1.62 16.29 -6.39
N LEU A 147 -1.68 15.70 -7.59
CA LEU A 147 -0.68 15.90 -8.64
C LEU A 147 -0.65 17.36 -9.10
N TYR A 148 -1.81 17.93 -9.45
CA TYR A 148 -1.85 19.31 -9.93
C TYR A 148 -1.48 20.32 -8.85
N LYS A 149 -1.79 20.03 -7.58
CA LYS A 149 -1.33 20.83 -6.44
C LYS A 149 0.19 20.79 -6.31
N ALA A 150 0.80 19.62 -6.46
CA ALA A 150 2.26 19.48 -6.44
C ALA A 150 2.92 20.26 -7.59
N VAL A 151 2.34 20.21 -8.79
CA VAL A 151 2.81 20.97 -9.97
C VAL A 151 2.71 22.48 -9.73
N GLN A 152 1.60 22.95 -9.17
CA GLN A 152 1.38 24.39 -8.89
C GLN A 152 2.30 24.93 -7.78
N ALA A 153 2.77 24.06 -6.89
CA ALA A 153 3.68 24.42 -5.81
C ALA A 153 5.15 24.53 -6.24
N LEU A 154 5.48 24.16 -7.49
CA LEU A 154 6.85 24.25 -8.00
C LEU A 154 7.33 25.69 -8.10
N ASP A 155 8.58 25.89 -7.69
CA ASP A 155 9.29 27.16 -7.85
C ASP A 155 9.66 27.37 -9.33
N PRO A 156 9.12 28.39 -10.02
CA PRO A 156 9.40 28.63 -11.44
C PRO A 156 10.87 28.92 -11.74
N SER A 157 11.65 29.31 -10.73
CA SER A 157 13.09 29.56 -10.87
C SER A 157 13.93 28.29 -10.87
N LYS A 158 13.34 27.15 -10.52
CA LYS A 158 14.00 25.86 -10.45
C LYS A 158 13.47 24.91 -11.51
N LEU A 159 14.38 24.18 -12.15
CA LEU A 159 14.04 23.07 -13.05
C LEU A 159 13.74 21.79 -12.24
N GLU A 160 12.87 21.91 -11.23
CA GLU A 160 12.43 20.78 -10.39
C GLU A 160 11.16 20.15 -10.99
N GLY A 161 11.09 18.82 -10.98
CA GLY A 161 9.94 18.06 -11.44
C GLY A 161 9.02 17.64 -10.29
N VAL A 162 7.86 17.11 -10.67
CA VAL A 162 7.01 16.32 -9.76
C VAL A 162 7.23 14.86 -10.05
N SER A 163 7.73 14.17 -9.05
CA SER A 163 7.91 12.73 -9.10
C SER A 163 6.60 12.02 -8.79
N VAL A 164 6.25 10.98 -9.55
CA VAL A 164 5.07 10.13 -9.36
C VAL A 164 5.42 8.65 -9.51
N TYR A 165 4.62 7.77 -8.95
CA TYR A 165 4.69 6.34 -9.21
C TYR A 165 3.61 5.95 -10.22
N ALA A 166 4.04 5.36 -11.33
CA ALA A 166 3.19 4.85 -12.38
C ALA A 166 3.25 3.32 -12.38
N PHE A 167 2.08 2.69 -12.26
CA PHE A 167 1.88 1.28 -12.52
C PHE A 167 1.60 1.07 -14.02
N SER A 168 2.35 0.20 -14.67
CA SER A 168 2.13 -0.21 -16.05
C SER A 168 1.39 -1.54 -16.09
N VAL A 169 0.20 -1.57 -16.70
CA VAL A 169 -0.56 -2.82 -16.92
C VAL A 169 0.25 -3.78 -17.79
N ARG A 170 0.85 -3.27 -18.88
CA ARG A 170 1.61 -4.07 -19.85
C ARG A 170 2.79 -4.79 -19.22
N GLU A 171 3.56 -4.08 -18.41
CA GLU A 171 4.76 -4.63 -17.77
C GLU A 171 4.46 -5.27 -16.41
N SER A 172 3.27 -5.05 -15.84
CA SER A 172 2.90 -5.45 -14.47
C SER A 172 3.91 -4.96 -13.42
N THR A 173 4.47 -3.77 -13.62
CA THR A 173 5.47 -3.18 -12.73
C THR A 173 5.11 -1.75 -12.34
N VAL A 174 5.58 -1.34 -11.16
CA VAL A 174 5.55 0.04 -10.71
C VAL A 174 6.90 0.68 -10.96
N ARG A 175 6.90 1.86 -11.58
CA ARG A 175 8.11 2.67 -11.78
C ARG A 175 7.90 4.08 -11.30
N ARG A 176 9.01 4.72 -10.90
CA ARG A 176 9.02 6.13 -10.56
C ARG A 176 9.27 6.95 -11.83
N VAL A 177 8.43 7.96 -12.04
CA VAL A 177 8.43 8.83 -13.21
C VAL A 177 8.60 10.27 -12.74
N GLU A 178 9.51 11.01 -13.38
CA GLU A 178 9.75 12.42 -13.07
C GLU A 178 9.09 13.29 -14.14
N LEU A 179 8.05 14.04 -13.76
CA LEU A 179 7.36 14.96 -14.66
C LEU A 179 7.95 16.36 -14.48
N ILE A 180 8.62 16.89 -15.49
CA ILE A 180 9.18 18.25 -15.47
C ILE A 180 8.19 19.19 -16.17
N PRO A 181 7.35 19.94 -15.44
CA PRO A 181 6.26 20.68 -16.08
C PRO A 181 6.81 21.85 -16.88
N ARG A 182 6.21 22.11 -18.05
CA ARG A 182 6.59 23.23 -18.91
C ARG A 182 5.69 24.41 -18.64
N MET A 183 6.26 25.60 -18.46
CA MET A 183 5.47 26.83 -18.34
C MET A 183 5.08 27.34 -19.72
N GLU A 184 3.78 27.50 -19.98
CA GLU A 184 3.27 28.14 -21.19
C GLU A 184 3.19 29.67 -21.02
N PRO A 185 3.07 30.44 -22.13
CA PRO A 185 3.00 31.91 -22.10
C PRO A 185 1.86 32.50 -21.25
N ASN A 186 0.87 31.68 -20.90
CA ASN A 186 -0.25 32.04 -20.03
C ASN A 186 0.06 31.82 -18.53
N ASN A 187 1.32 31.56 -18.17
CA ASN A 187 1.78 31.23 -16.81
C ASN A 187 1.09 29.98 -16.22
N ARG A 188 0.70 29.02 -17.07
CA ARG A 188 0.21 27.71 -16.61
C ARG A 188 1.24 26.64 -16.90
N TYR A 189 1.46 25.77 -15.91
CA TYR A 189 2.20 24.55 -16.13
C TYR A 189 1.36 23.59 -16.97
N VAL A 190 2.00 22.99 -17.97
CA VAL A 190 1.42 21.93 -18.78
C VAL A 190 2.25 20.66 -18.66
N LEU A 191 1.55 19.54 -18.57
CA LEU A 191 2.14 18.20 -18.59
C LEU A 191 1.91 17.50 -19.93
N GLY A 192 0.89 17.92 -20.70
CA GLY A 192 0.49 17.23 -21.93
C GLY A 192 -0.07 15.83 -21.67
N ILE A 193 -0.70 15.62 -20.53
CA ILE A 193 -1.39 14.36 -20.18
C ILE A 193 -2.85 14.63 -19.86
N GLU A 194 -3.70 13.69 -20.24
CA GLU A 194 -5.08 13.62 -19.80
C GLU A 194 -5.24 12.47 -18.81
N LEU A 195 -5.98 12.73 -17.73
CA LEU A 195 -6.06 11.86 -16.59
C LEU A 195 -7.53 11.59 -16.24
N GLU A 196 -7.83 10.35 -15.88
CA GLU A 196 -9.15 9.92 -15.42
C GLU A 196 -9.02 9.20 -14.08
N GLU A 197 -9.87 9.55 -13.13
CA GLU A 197 -9.91 8.90 -11.81
C GLU A 197 -10.59 7.54 -11.93
N THR A 198 -9.94 6.49 -11.44
CA THR A 198 -10.40 5.11 -11.61
C THR A 198 -9.78 4.19 -10.55
N SER A 199 -10.21 2.94 -10.50
CA SER A 199 -9.51 1.88 -9.79
C SER A 199 -8.42 1.23 -10.65
N LEU A 200 -7.47 0.57 -9.98
CA LEU A 200 -6.50 -0.32 -10.63
C LEU A 200 -7.22 -1.51 -11.29
N PRO A 201 -6.89 -1.87 -12.54
CA PRO A 201 -7.55 -2.94 -13.27
C PRO A 201 -7.00 -4.31 -12.86
N LEU A 202 -7.11 -4.65 -11.58
CA LEU A 202 -6.57 -5.88 -11.00
C LEU A 202 -7.10 -7.14 -11.67
N GLU A 203 -8.33 -7.13 -12.20
CA GLU A 203 -8.91 -8.27 -12.91
C GLU A 203 -8.29 -8.49 -14.30
N GLU A 204 -7.97 -7.41 -15.01
CA GLU A 204 -7.35 -7.47 -16.34
C GLU A 204 -5.92 -8.03 -16.25
N ILE A 205 -5.22 -7.71 -15.16
CA ILE A 205 -3.85 -8.16 -14.90
C ILE A 205 -3.82 -9.66 -14.52
N LYS A 206 -4.86 -10.16 -13.87
CA LYS A 206 -4.86 -11.50 -13.22
C LYS A 206 -5.15 -12.67 -14.14
N GLY A 207 -5.53 -12.46 -15.41
CA GLY A 207 -5.81 -13.56 -16.35
C GLY A 207 -6.67 -14.68 -15.74
N GLN A 208 -7.88 -14.36 -15.29
CA GLN A 208 -8.91 -15.32 -14.81
C GLN A 208 -8.39 -16.56 -14.04
N SER A 209 -7.82 -16.42 -12.84
CA SER A 209 -7.87 -17.54 -11.87
C SER A 209 -7.48 -17.14 -10.44
N SER A 210 -8.46 -16.91 -9.57
CA SER A 210 -8.42 -17.34 -8.15
C SER A 210 -9.78 -17.08 -7.50
N THR A 211 -10.46 -18.13 -7.06
CA THR A 211 -11.80 -18.09 -6.45
C THR A 211 -11.79 -17.62 -4.99
N VAL A 212 -10.61 -17.47 -4.38
CA VAL A 212 -10.43 -16.94 -3.02
C VAL A 212 -9.27 -15.95 -3.06
N GLN A 213 -9.51 -14.71 -2.63
CA GLN A 213 -8.44 -13.73 -2.54
C GLN A 213 -7.57 -14.07 -1.31
N PRO A 214 -6.24 -14.13 -1.41
CA PRO A 214 -5.37 -14.50 -0.28
C PRO A 214 -5.56 -13.66 0.98
N TRP A 215 -6.01 -12.41 0.85
CA TRP A 215 -6.34 -11.56 2.00
C TRP A 215 -7.60 -12.03 2.77
N GLN A 216 -8.53 -12.73 2.12
CA GLN A 216 -9.69 -13.35 2.80
C GLN A 216 -9.23 -14.49 3.73
N LEU A 217 -8.18 -15.22 3.35
CA LEU A 217 -7.56 -16.21 4.23
C LEU A 217 -6.88 -15.54 5.44
N LEU A 218 -6.28 -14.37 5.26
CA LEU A 218 -5.69 -13.59 6.35
C LEU A 218 -6.74 -13.01 7.31
N GLN A 219 -7.89 -12.57 6.79
CA GLN A 219 -9.03 -12.12 7.61
C GLN A 219 -9.59 -13.26 8.46
N SER A 220 -9.78 -14.44 7.87
CA SER A 220 -10.26 -15.61 8.61
C SER A 220 -9.34 -15.96 9.80
N LYS A 221 -8.02 -15.80 9.64
CA LYS A 221 -7.07 -15.95 10.76
C LYS A 221 -7.23 -14.86 11.83
N ARG A 222 -7.47 -13.59 11.45
CA ARG A 222 -7.71 -12.49 12.40
C ARG A 222 -8.97 -12.74 13.21
N GLU A 223 -10.06 -13.12 12.56
CA GLU A 223 -11.35 -13.41 13.20
C GLU A 223 -11.27 -14.61 14.15
N ILE A 224 -10.54 -15.66 13.77
CA ILE A 224 -10.29 -16.79 14.67
C ILE A 224 -9.45 -16.35 15.87
N GLY A 225 -8.40 -15.56 15.64
CA GLY A 225 -7.53 -15.03 16.69
C GLY A 225 -8.28 -14.19 17.72
N THR A 226 -9.08 -13.22 17.26
CA THR A 226 -9.89 -12.35 18.12
C THR A 226 -10.93 -13.14 18.91
N GLN A 227 -11.60 -14.12 18.29
CA GLN A 227 -12.54 -15.00 19.00
C GLN A 227 -11.85 -15.81 20.10
N THR A 228 -10.63 -16.33 19.88
CA THR A 228 -9.87 -17.02 20.94
C THR A 228 -9.45 -16.12 22.09
N GLU A 229 -9.05 -14.88 21.83
CA GLU A 229 -8.70 -13.91 22.88
C GLU A 229 -9.92 -13.46 23.68
N GLU A 230 -11.05 -13.26 23.01
CA GLU A 230 -12.32 -12.89 23.64
C GLU A 230 -12.84 -14.01 24.54
N LEU A 231 -12.83 -15.26 24.06
CA LEU A 231 -13.18 -16.44 24.86
C LEU A 231 -12.24 -16.61 26.06
N SER A 232 -10.94 -16.36 25.89
CA SER A 232 -9.96 -16.44 26.97
C SER A 232 -10.20 -15.36 28.04
N SER A 233 -10.55 -14.14 27.60
CA SER A 233 -10.87 -13.02 28.49
C SER A 233 -12.19 -13.24 29.25
N GLN A 234 -13.21 -13.79 28.57
CA GLN A 234 -14.48 -14.18 29.18
C GLN A 234 -14.32 -15.31 30.19
N LEU A 235 -13.52 -16.35 29.87
CA LEU A 235 -13.17 -17.42 30.81
C LEU A 235 -12.44 -16.87 32.03
N PHE A 236 -11.47 -15.95 31.84
CA PHE A 236 -10.75 -15.33 32.95
C PHE A 236 -11.69 -14.52 33.86
N GLN A 237 -12.59 -13.71 33.30
CA GLN A 237 -13.57 -12.97 34.09
C GLN A 237 -14.55 -13.90 34.81
N TYR A 238 -15.01 -14.97 34.16
CA TYR A 238 -15.90 -15.97 34.75
C TYR A 238 -15.22 -16.65 35.96
N VAL A 239 -14.00 -17.14 35.81
CA VAL A 239 -13.21 -17.77 36.89
C VAL A 239 -12.96 -16.80 38.06
N MET A 240 -12.74 -15.52 37.79
CA MET A 240 -12.55 -14.50 38.82
C MET A 240 -13.87 -14.14 39.54
N SER A 241 -15.02 -14.30 38.87
CA SER A 241 -16.34 -14.04 39.46
C SER A 241 -16.88 -15.22 40.31
N THR A 242 -16.45 -16.45 40.04
CA THR A 242 -16.89 -17.66 40.74
C THR A 242 -16.04 -18.03 41.96
N ASN A 243 -14.95 -17.31 42.21
CA ASN A 243 -14.04 -17.51 43.35
C ASN A 243 -14.26 -16.49 44.49
N CYS A 244 -15.44 -15.88 44.58
CA CYS A 244 -15.89 -15.06 45.71
C CYS A 244 -16.97 -15.77 46.52
#